data_AF-A0A955UZ46-F1
#
_entry.id   AF-A0A955UZ46-F1
#
_cell.length_a   1.000
_cell.length_b   1.000
_cell.length_c   1.000
_cell.angle_alpha   90.00
_cell.angle_beta   90.00
_cell.angle_gamma   90.00
#
_symmetry.space_group_name_H-M   'P 1'
#
loop_
_entity.id
_entity.type
_entity.pdbx_description
1 polymer ?
#
loop_
_entity_poly.entity_id
_entity_poly.type
_entity_poly.pdbx_seq_one_letter_code
_entity_poly.pdbx_strand_id
1 'polypeptide(L)'
;MQGVVETSAHSSTQGFDAADIRRRYGNAFRPRPWIYWTDMLASAAVGWAAFAEALAQPLGSAAWGLCLGIAIFAHLRSVLFIHELTHLAPDALPGFEVAWHALVGAPLQVPSLMYVGSHNDHHKRTAFGTVDDPEYAFIASYSRWRIVRFVVSVAFVPLVLPLRWGVLAPLSYLFPPLRRLVVERLSTLGINPQYRRPMPKGSAARRWVRQETALGVVFWLAVGAWAMGWIGLPFWATWVCMTGGILLINQVRTLAAHRYERDGSQCGTVDQVLDSINLRGLPILTALVAPVGLRYHALHHFLPAVPYHALGTLHRKLVRELPQEAPYHRTEAEGVLAAVKHLWSKAPA
;
A
#
# COMPACT_ATOMS: atom_id res chain seq x y z
N MET A 1 48.91 3.38 -31.84
CA MET A 1 48.10 2.63 -30.87
C MET A 1 47.81 3.55 -29.69
N GLN A 2 46.66 4.24 -29.73
CA GLN A 2 46.19 5.06 -28.63
C GLN A 2 45.51 4.14 -27.62
N GLY A 3 46.10 4.02 -26.43
CA GLY A 3 45.51 3.29 -25.32
C GLY A 3 44.33 4.09 -24.76
N VAL A 4 43.13 3.55 -24.94
CA VAL A 4 41.93 4.00 -24.23
C VAL A 4 42.11 3.64 -22.76
N VAL A 5 42.30 4.66 -21.93
CA VAL A 5 42.21 4.53 -20.48
C VAL A 5 40.71 4.38 -20.16
N GLU A 6 40.27 3.14 -19.96
CA GLU A 6 38.97 2.86 -19.35
C GLU A 6 39.00 3.37 -17.91
N THR A 7 38.35 4.50 -17.69
CA THR A 7 38.04 5.04 -16.37
C THR A 7 37.01 4.14 -15.69
N SER A 8 37.49 3.15 -14.92
CA SER A 8 36.64 2.43 -13.99
C SER A 8 36.27 3.37 -12.83
N ALA A 9 35.15 4.09 -12.97
CA ALA A 9 34.50 4.78 -11.88
C ALA A 9 33.92 3.75 -10.90
N HIS A 10 34.76 3.19 -10.03
CA HIS A 10 34.29 2.60 -8.77
C HIS A 10 33.75 3.74 -7.91
N SER A 11 32.49 4.11 -8.11
CA SER A 11 31.79 4.97 -7.16
C SER A 11 31.73 4.21 -5.83
N SER A 12 32.28 4.82 -4.79
CA SER A 12 32.46 4.21 -3.48
C SER A 12 31.11 3.94 -2.83
N THR A 13 30.61 2.72 -2.93
CA THR A 13 29.46 2.18 -2.17
C THR A 13 29.81 1.89 -0.70
N GLN A 14 30.89 2.46 -0.17
CA GLN A 14 31.34 2.23 1.20
C GLN A 14 30.22 2.57 2.19
N GLY A 15 29.74 1.55 2.91
CA GLY A 15 28.69 1.66 3.93
C GLY A 15 27.24 1.58 3.43
N PHE A 16 26.99 1.63 2.12
CA PHE A 16 25.66 1.47 1.53
C PHE A 16 25.42 0.03 1.03
N ASP A 17 25.58 -0.92 1.94
CA ASP A 17 25.32 -2.35 1.72
C ASP A 17 24.27 -2.87 2.71
N ALA A 18 23.23 -3.52 2.19
CA ALA A 18 22.13 -4.06 2.99
C ALA A 18 22.59 -5.17 3.94
N ALA A 19 23.57 -5.99 3.54
CA ALA A 19 24.09 -7.07 4.39
C ALA A 19 24.87 -6.51 5.60
N ASP A 20 25.71 -5.50 5.36
CA ASP A 20 26.40 -4.75 6.41
C ASP A 20 25.43 -4.10 7.41
N ILE A 21 24.41 -3.39 6.93
CA ILE A 21 23.43 -2.73 7.78
C ILE A 21 22.61 -3.75 8.58
N ARG A 22 22.24 -4.89 7.98
CA ARG A 22 21.58 -5.97 8.71
C ARG A 22 22.45 -6.53 9.83
N ARG A 23 23.76 -6.65 9.62
CA ARG A 23 24.71 -7.10 10.65
C ARG A 23 24.81 -6.08 11.80
N ARG A 24 24.93 -4.78 11.49
CA ARG A 24 25.04 -3.71 12.50
C ARG A 24 23.74 -3.48 13.27
N TYR A 25 22.59 -3.68 12.63
CA TYR A 25 21.27 -3.34 13.16
C TYR A 25 20.30 -4.51 13.30
N GLY A 26 20.80 -5.73 13.52
CA GLY A 26 19.96 -6.94 13.55
C GLY A 26 18.73 -6.85 14.47
N ASN A 27 18.83 -6.16 15.60
CA ASN A 27 17.70 -5.95 16.52
C ASN A 27 16.54 -5.13 15.90
N ALA A 28 16.81 -4.28 14.91
CA ALA A 28 15.79 -3.49 14.24
C ALA A 28 14.86 -4.35 13.37
N PHE A 29 15.29 -5.54 12.94
CA PHE A 29 14.53 -6.45 12.08
C PHE A 29 13.52 -7.33 12.84
N ARG A 30 13.48 -7.24 14.18
CA ARG A 30 12.57 -8.04 15.00
C ARG A 30 11.21 -7.32 15.15
N PRO A 31 10.11 -7.86 14.60
CA PRO A 31 8.78 -7.31 14.87
C PRO A 31 8.46 -7.44 16.35
N ARG A 32 7.77 -6.43 16.91
CA ARG A 32 7.35 -6.39 18.32
C ARG A 32 5.85 -6.60 18.38
N PRO A 33 5.35 -7.81 18.72
CA PRO A 33 3.94 -8.15 18.56
C PRO A 33 2.98 -7.19 19.25
N TRP A 34 3.30 -6.75 20.47
CA TRP A 34 2.45 -5.83 21.20
C TRP A 34 2.23 -4.52 20.44
N ILE A 35 3.25 -3.97 19.75
CA ILE A 35 3.12 -2.72 18.97
C ILE A 35 2.10 -2.92 17.84
N TYR A 36 2.23 -4.00 17.08
CA TYR A 36 1.33 -4.31 15.97
C TYR A 36 -0.11 -4.48 16.45
N TRP A 37 -0.31 -5.29 17.50
CA TRP A 37 -1.63 -5.54 18.06
C TRP A 37 -2.27 -4.27 18.64
N THR A 38 -1.56 -3.54 19.50
CA THR A 38 -2.13 -2.32 20.11
C THR A 38 -2.44 -1.25 19.07
N ASP A 39 -1.57 -1.08 18.07
CA ASP A 39 -1.72 -0.04 17.06
C ASP A 39 -2.87 -0.37 16.10
N MET A 40 -2.94 -1.62 15.60
CA MET A 40 -4.02 -2.06 14.74
C MET A 40 -5.37 -2.01 15.46
N LEU A 41 -5.46 -2.53 16.69
CA LEU A 41 -6.69 -2.55 17.47
C LEU A 41 -7.15 -1.15 17.85
N ALA A 42 -6.25 -0.27 18.31
CA ALA A 42 -6.60 1.10 18.66
C ALA A 42 -7.05 1.88 17.41
N SER A 43 -6.33 1.75 16.29
CA SER A 43 -6.69 2.40 15.03
C SER A 43 -8.05 1.92 14.51
N ALA A 44 -8.31 0.61 14.56
CA ALA A 44 -9.61 0.06 14.16
C ALA A 44 -10.74 0.49 15.10
N ALA A 45 -10.50 0.49 16.42
CA ALA A 45 -11.49 0.93 17.40
C ALA A 45 -11.86 2.41 17.22
N VAL A 46 -10.89 3.29 17.07
CA VAL A 46 -11.13 4.72 16.79
C VAL A 46 -11.87 4.89 15.46
N GLY A 47 -11.46 4.15 14.41
CA GLY A 47 -12.09 4.21 13.10
C GLY A 47 -13.57 3.83 13.14
N TRP A 48 -13.89 2.68 13.75
CA TRP A 48 -15.27 2.20 13.82
C TRP A 48 -16.13 3.02 14.78
N ALA A 49 -15.58 3.49 15.89
CA ALA A 49 -16.29 4.40 16.80
C ALA A 49 -16.64 5.70 16.07
N ALA A 50 -15.69 6.32 15.37
CA ALA A 50 -15.94 7.54 14.60
C ALA A 50 -16.92 7.30 13.43
N PHE A 51 -16.86 6.12 12.80
CA PHE A 51 -17.85 5.74 11.79
C PHE A 51 -19.26 5.61 12.37
N ALA A 52 -19.40 4.95 13.52
CA ALA A 52 -20.68 4.82 14.23
C ALA A 52 -21.23 6.19 14.66
N GLU A 53 -20.37 7.07 15.19
CA GLU A 53 -20.74 8.45 15.53
C GLU A 53 -21.16 9.24 14.30
N ALA A 54 -20.48 9.07 13.15
CA ALA A 54 -20.90 9.70 11.90
C ALA A 54 -22.32 9.28 11.50
N LEU A 55 -22.68 8.00 11.68
CA LEU A 55 -24.04 7.50 11.40
C LEU A 55 -25.12 8.07 12.34
N ALA A 56 -24.74 8.52 13.54
CA ALA A 56 -25.64 9.18 14.47
C ALA A 56 -25.90 10.66 14.10
N GLN A 57 -25.14 11.22 13.16
CA GLN A 57 -25.28 12.61 12.71
C GLN A 57 -26.08 12.72 11.41
N PRO A 58 -26.75 13.86 11.15
CA PRO A 58 -27.36 14.12 9.85
C PRO A 58 -26.31 14.07 8.74
N LEU A 59 -26.59 13.30 7.69
CA LEU A 59 -25.71 13.15 6.53
C LEU A 59 -25.36 14.52 5.93
N GLY A 60 -24.07 14.81 5.77
CA GLY A 60 -23.58 16.08 5.24
C GLY A 60 -23.46 17.23 6.26
N SER A 61 -23.85 17.02 7.52
CA SER A 61 -23.60 18.00 8.59
C SER A 61 -22.11 18.15 8.90
N ALA A 62 -21.72 19.26 9.54
CA ALA A 62 -20.34 19.47 9.98
C ALA A 62 -19.86 18.39 10.96
N ALA A 63 -20.73 17.95 11.87
CA ALA A 63 -20.44 16.88 12.82
C ALA A 63 -20.22 15.53 12.10
N TRP A 64 -21.06 15.20 11.11
CA TRP A 64 -20.86 14.04 10.24
C TRP A 64 -19.51 14.10 9.52
N GLY A 65 -19.17 15.25 8.93
CA GLY A 65 -17.91 15.44 8.20
C GLY A 65 -16.68 15.30 9.10
N LEU A 66 -16.74 15.81 10.33
CA LEU A 66 -15.66 15.66 11.31
C LEU A 66 -15.46 14.19 11.70
N CYS A 67 -16.53 13.49 12.04
CA CYS A 67 -16.47 12.08 12.42
C CYS A 67 -15.98 11.21 11.25
N LEU A 68 -16.45 11.49 10.04
CA LEU A 68 -15.97 10.84 8.82
C LEU A 68 -14.46 11.06 8.61
N GLY A 69 -13.96 12.28 8.81
CA GLY A 69 -12.53 12.58 8.71
C GLY A 69 -11.69 11.76 9.70
N ILE A 70 -12.13 11.64 10.95
CA ILE A 70 -11.48 10.81 11.96
C ILE A 70 -11.49 9.33 11.53
N ALA A 71 -12.64 8.83 11.08
CA ALA A 71 -12.78 7.46 10.60
C ALA A 71 -11.84 7.16 9.42
N ILE A 72 -11.72 8.08 8.46
CA ILE A 72 -10.83 7.96 7.31
C ILE A 72 -9.36 7.81 7.74
N PHE A 73 -8.83 8.71 8.58
CA PHE A 73 -7.42 8.64 8.96
C PHE A 73 -7.09 7.44 9.86
N ALA A 74 -8.00 7.12 10.79
CA ALA A 74 -7.84 5.94 11.65
C ALA A 74 -7.89 4.64 10.83
N HIS A 75 -8.83 4.54 9.88
CA HIS A 75 -8.89 3.36 9.02
C HIS A 75 -7.80 3.30 7.97
N LEU A 76 -7.33 4.44 7.44
CA LEU A 76 -6.15 4.49 6.58
C LEU A 76 -4.94 3.86 7.26
N ARG A 77 -4.72 4.19 8.55
CA ARG A 77 -3.66 3.55 9.34
C ARG A 77 -3.92 2.06 9.53
N SER A 78 -5.14 1.67 9.93
CA SER A 78 -5.46 0.26 10.20
C SER A 78 -5.38 -0.62 8.95
N VAL A 79 -5.83 -0.14 7.79
CA VAL A 79 -5.86 -0.93 6.54
C VAL A 79 -4.46 -1.07 5.96
N LEU A 80 -3.59 -0.08 6.16
CA LEU A 80 -2.22 -0.14 5.64
C LEU A 80 -1.31 -1.15 6.36
N PHE A 81 -1.77 -1.79 7.45
CA PHE A 81 -1.13 -3.00 7.95
C PHE A 81 -1.12 -4.15 6.94
N ILE A 82 -1.95 -4.11 5.89
CA ILE A 82 -1.85 -5.03 4.75
C ILE A 82 -0.44 -5.03 4.13
N HIS A 83 0.26 -3.89 4.19
CA HIS A 83 1.64 -3.77 3.76
C HIS A 83 2.58 -4.57 4.66
N GLU A 84 2.42 -4.51 5.98
CA GLU A 84 3.25 -5.29 6.88
C GLU A 84 3.00 -6.79 6.76
N LEU A 85 1.74 -7.20 6.56
CA LEU A 85 1.36 -8.60 6.37
C LEU A 85 2.12 -9.29 5.23
N THR A 86 2.61 -8.56 4.23
CA THR A 86 3.35 -9.15 3.10
C THR A 86 4.82 -9.42 3.39
N HIS A 87 5.39 -8.80 4.43
CA HIS A 87 6.80 -8.89 4.80
C HIS A 87 7.05 -9.67 6.09
N LEU A 88 6.00 -9.82 6.91
CA LEU A 88 6.07 -10.61 8.13
C LEU A 88 6.26 -12.10 7.82
N ALA A 89 7.11 -12.75 8.60
CA ALA A 89 7.19 -14.21 8.60
C ALA A 89 5.86 -14.82 9.09
N PRO A 90 5.46 -16.01 8.61
CA PRO A 90 4.17 -16.62 8.93
C PRO A 90 3.85 -16.76 10.43
N ASP A 91 4.88 -16.91 11.25
CA ASP A 91 4.82 -17.12 12.70
C ASP A 91 5.17 -15.86 13.53
N ALA A 92 5.51 -14.75 12.88
CA ALA A 92 5.94 -13.53 13.57
C ALA A 92 4.84 -12.88 14.41
N LEU A 93 3.58 -12.99 13.97
CA LEU A 93 2.40 -12.44 14.63
C LEU A 93 1.22 -13.43 14.58
N PRO A 94 1.20 -14.46 15.43
CA PRO A 94 0.14 -15.47 15.43
C PRO A 94 -1.25 -14.83 15.55
N GLY A 95 -2.18 -15.19 14.67
CA GLY A 95 -3.57 -14.70 14.67
C GLY A 95 -3.78 -13.28 14.16
N PHE A 96 -2.73 -12.50 13.92
CA PHE A 96 -2.85 -11.07 13.57
C PHE A 96 -3.55 -10.85 12.23
N GLU A 97 -3.21 -11.62 11.19
CA GLU A 97 -3.90 -11.52 9.89
C GLU A 97 -5.40 -11.81 10.00
N VAL A 98 -5.78 -12.81 10.82
CA VAL A 98 -7.19 -13.19 11.01
C VAL A 98 -7.95 -12.08 11.72
N ALA A 99 -7.40 -11.53 12.80
CA ALA A 99 -8.00 -10.40 13.50
C ALA A 99 -8.07 -9.16 12.60
N TRP A 100 -7.02 -8.89 11.82
CA TRP A 100 -6.99 -7.79 10.85
C TRP A 100 -8.05 -7.97 9.75
N HIS A 101 -8.28 -9.19 9.24
CA HIS A 101 -9.40 -9.43 8.31
C HIS A 101 -10.74 -9.20 8.98
N ALA A 102 -10.96 -9.74 10.18
CA ALA A 102 -12.24 -9.62 10.86
C ALA A 102 -12.60 -8.15 11.18
N LEU A 103 -11.61 -7.37 11.61
CA LEU A 103 -11.81 -6.00 12.08
C LEU A 103 -11.64 -4.94 10.99
N VAL A 104 -10.86 -5.21 9.93
CA VAL A 104 -10.48 -4.19 8.95
C VAL A 104 -10.67 -4.70 7.52
N GLY A 105 -9.98 -5.76 7.14
CA GLY A 105 -9.93 -6.21 5.75
C GLY A 105 -11.30 -6.60 5.18
N ALA A 106 -12.08 -7.42 5.88
CA ALA A 106 -13.39 -7.86 5.41
C ALA A 106 -14.46 -6.74 5.49
N PRO A 107 -14.57 -5.95 6.58
CA PRO A 107 -15.49 -4.81 6.62
C PRO A 107 -15.22 -3.74 5.56
N LEU A 108 -13.94 -3.52 5.20
CA LEU A 108 -13.54 -2.59 4.13
C LEU A 108 -13.47 -3.25 2.74
N GLN A 109 -13.77 -4.55 2.62
CA GLN A 109 -13.74 -5.33 1.38
C GLN A 109 -12.35 -5.36 0.69
N VAL A 110 -11.28 -5.29 1.48
CA VAL A 110 -9.87 -5.34 1.08
C VAL A 110 -9.16 -6.50 1.80
N PRO A 111 -9.22 -7.73 1.24
CA PRO A 111 -8.54 -8.87 1.83
C PRO A 111 -7.05 -8.82 1.56
N SER A 112 -6.26 -9.43 2.44
CA SER A 112 -4.79 -9.47 2.30
C SER A 112 -4.32 -10.11 0.99
N LEU A 113 -5.13 -10.99 0.38
CA LEU A 113 -4.81 -11.59 -0.91
C LEU A 113 -4.56 -10.53 -1.97
N MET A 114 -5.14 -9.32 -1.84
CA MET A 114 -4.93 -8.24 -2.80
C MET A 114 -3.54 -7.61 -2.79
N TYR A 115 -2.71 -7.98 -1.82
CA TYR A 115 -1.42 -7.35 -1.60
C TYR A 115 -0.32 -8.38 -1.34
N VAL A 116 -0.61 -9.38 -0.51
CA VAL A 116 0.36 -10.42 -0.15
C VAL A 116 0.76 -11.24 -1.37
N GLY A 117 2.05 -11.26 -1.68
CA GLY A 117 2.63 -11.87 -2.87
C GLY A 117 2.82 -10.88 -4.02
N SER A 118 1.82 -10.07 -4.36
CA SER A 118 1.96 -9.08 -5.44
C SER A 118 2.91 -7.95 -5.03
N HIS A 119 2.84 -7.49 -3.79
CA HIS A 119 3.81 -6.51 -3.30
C HIS A 119 5.23 -7.10 -3.26
N ASN A 120 5.39 -8.40 -3.02
CA ASN A 120 6.71 -9.03 -3.12
C ASN A 120 7.23 -8.99 -4.57
N ASP A 121 6.37 -9.02 -5.60
CA ASP A 121 6.79 -8.83 -6.99
C ASP A 121 7.36 -7.43 -7.21
N HIS A 122 6.76 -6.40 -6.62
CA HIS A 122 7.29 -5.02 -6.68
C HIS A 122 8.73 -4.92 -6.11
N HIS A 123 9.07 -5.67 -5.07
CA HIS A 123 10.45 -5.69 -4.52
C HIS A 123 11.45 -6.51 -5.36
N LYS A 124 10.99 -7.32 -6.33
CA LYS A 124 11.91 -8.14 -7.13
C LYS A 124 12.66 -7.26 -8.14
N ARG A 125 13.99 -7.37 -8.15
CA ARG A 125 14.88 -6.70 -9.12
C ARG A 125 14.50 -6.93 -10.58
N THR A 126 14.00 -8.12 -10.88
CA THR A 126 13.60 -8.51 -12.24
C THR A 126 12.23 -7.96 -12.65
N ALA A 127 11.42 -7.50 -11.70
CA ALA A 127 10.06 -7.05 -11.94
C ALA A 127 9.90 -5.53 -11.73
N PHE A 128 10.57 -4.93 -10.74
CA PHE A 128 10.41 -3.51 -10.41
C PHE A 128 10.52 -2.60 -11.62
N GLY A 129 9.53 -1.73 -11.82
CA GLY A 129 9.51 -0.79 -12.93
C GLY A 129 9.28 -1.41 -14.31
N THR A 130 8.90 -2.69 -14.39
CA THR A 130 8.55 -3.41 -15.62
C THR A 130 7.05 -3.70 -15.71
N VAL A 131 6.61 -4.40 -16.77
CA VAL A 131 5.23 -4.86 -16.91
C VAL A 131 4.81 -5.89 -15.84
N ASP A 132 5.77 -6.53 -15.19
CA ASP A 132 5.56 -7.51 -14.13
C ASP A 132 5.50 -6.89 -12.72
N ASP A 133 5.61 -5.56 -12.61
CA ASP A 133 5.43 -4.84 -11.35
C ASP A 133 3.96 -4.40 -11.16
N PRO A 134 3.22 -4.91 -10.18
CA PRO A 134 1.85 -4.47 -9.93
C PRO A 134 1.76 -3.05 -9.38
N GLU A 135 2.78 -2.56 -8.69
CA GLU A 135 2.79 -1.30 -7.95
C GLU A 135 3.58 -0.19 -8.64
N TYR A 136 3.96 -0.41 -9.89
CA TYR A 136 4.66 0.58 -10.69
C TYR A 136 3.97 0.82 -12.04
N ALA A 137 3.63 2.06 -12.28
CA ALA A 137 3.20 2.55 -13.57
C ALA A 137 4.11 3.69 -14.00
N PHE A 138 4.22 3.94 -15.30
CA PHE A 138 5.03 5.04 -15.86
C PHE A 138 4.37 6.40 -15.65
N ILE A 139 4.04 6.76 -14.40
CA ILE A 139 3.27 7.96 -14.07
C ILE A 139 4.04 9.24 -14.44
N ALA A 140 5.38 9.22 -14.42
CA ALA A 140 6.18 10.36 -14.86
C ALA A 140 5.95 10.73 -16.34
N SER A 141 5.46 9.80 -17.17
CA SER A 141 5.09 10.06 -18.57
C SER A 141 3.60 10.35 -18.77
N TYR A 142 2.81 10.40 -17.71
CA TYR A 142 1.37 10.70 -17.80
C TYR A 142 1.16 12.20 -18.02
N SER A 143 0.19 12.55 -18.87
CA SER A 143 -0.32 13.93 -18.90
C SER A 143 -1.01 14.29 -17.59
N ARG A 144 -1.11 15.59 -17.31
CA ARG A 144 -1.79 16.11 -16.10
C ARG A 144 -3.20 15.55 -15.95
N TRP A 145 -3.96 15.50 -17.03
CA TRP A 145 -5.30 14.93 -17.01
C TRP A 145 -5.34 13.43 -16.72
N ARG A 146 -4.33 12.68 -17.18
CA ARG A 146 -4.21 11.26 -16.83
C ARG A 146 -3.84 11.06 -15.36
N ILE A 147 -3.02 11.92 -14.77
CA ILE A 147 -2.73 11.92 -13.32
C ILE A 147 -4.02 12.21 -12.51
N VAL A 148 -4.81 13.21 -12.90
CA VAL A 148 -6.08 13.51 -12.23
C VAL A 148 -7.04 12.31 -12.30
N ARG A 149 -7.25 11.73 -13.49
CA ARG A 149 -8.09 10.54 -13.65
C ARG A 149 -7.57 9.36 -12.84
N PHE A 150 -6.25 9.15 -12.81
CA PHE A 150 -5.62 8.12 -11.99
C PHE A 150 -5.97 8.26 -10.52
N VAL A 151 -5.91 9.48 -9.96
CA VAL A 151 -6.29 9.74 -8.57
C VAL A 151 -7.78 9.58 -8.34
N VAL A 152 -8.63 10.21 -9.16
CA VAL A 152 -10.08 10.24 -8.92
C VAL A 152 -10.72 8.87 -9.15
N SER A 153 -10.19 8.07 -10.08
CA SER A 153 -10.78 6.76 -10.43
C SER A 153 -10.84 5.78 -9.26
N VAL A 154 -9.92 5.87 -8.27
CA VAL A 154 -9.95 4.94 -7.13
C VAL A 154 -11.11 5.20 -6.18
N ALA A 155 -11.76 6.36 -6.24
CA ALA A 155 -12.96 6.64 -5.46
C ALA A 155 -14.13 5.70 -5.79
N PHE A 156 -14.10 5.03 -6.95
CA PHE A 156 -15.13 4.07 -7.37
C PHE A 156 -14.82 2.62 -6.97
N VAL A 157 -13.59 2.32 -6.54
CA VAL A 157 -13.19 0.97 -6.10
C VAL A 157 -14.08 0.40 -4.99
N PRO A 158 -14.58 1.19 -4.00
CA PRO A 158 -15.52 0.69 -3.00
C PRO A 158 -16.83 0.18 -3.56
N LEU A 159 -17.22 0.60 -4.77
CA LEU A 159 -18.41 0.07 -5.46
C LEU A 159 -18.09 -1.22 -6.22
N VAL A 160 -16.87 -1.36 -6.71
CA VAL A 160 -16.43 -2.46 -7.56
C VAL A 160 -16.01 -3.69 -6.75
N LEU A 161 -15.24 -3.51 -5.68
CA LEU A 161 -14.72 -4.63 -4.89
C LEU A 161 -15.81 -5.50 -4.25
N PRO A 162 -16.86 -4.96 -3.62
CA PRO A 162 -17.92 -5.79 -3.04
C PRO A 162 -18.58 -6.70 -4.10
N LEU A 163 -18.84 -6.17 -5.30
CA LEU A 163 -19.35 -6.96 -6.44
C LEU A 163 -18.34 -8.01 -6.91
N ARG A 164 -17.04 -7.68 -6.90
CA ARG A 164 -15.98 -8.65 -7.20
C ARG A 164 -16.00 -9.84 -6.24
N TRP A 165 -16.27 -9.62 -4.95
CA TRP A 165 -16.30 -10.70 -3.96
C TRP A 165 -17.64 -11.45 -3.93
N GLY A 166 -18.75 -10.73 -3.86
CA GLY A 166 -20.08 -11.30 -3.70
C GLY A 166 -20.65 -11.97 -4.96
N VAL A 167 -20.24 -11.50 -6.14
CA VAL A 167 -20.80 -11.92 -7.43
C VAL A 167 -19.74 -12.55 -8.33
N LEU A 168 -18.67 -11.81 -8.66
CA LEU A 168 -17.69 -12.31 -9.63
C LEU A 168 -16.89 -13.49 -9.09
N ALA A 169 -16.46 -13.47 -7.82
CA ALA A 169 -15.69 -14.56 -7.24
C ALA A 169 -16.44 -15.91 -7.29
N PRO A 170 -17.68 -16.06 -6.78
CA PRO A 170 -18.39 -17.34 -6.88
C PRO A 170 -18.66 -17.76 -8.33
N LEU A 171 -19.07 -16.84 -9.20
CA LEU A 171 -19.24 -17.14 -10.63
C LEU A 171 -17.94 -17.60 -11.29
N SER A 172 -16.80 -17.03 -10.88
CA SER A 172 -15.50 -17.38 -11.44
C SER A 172 -15.13 -18.85 -11.21
N TYR A 173 -15.62 -19.48 -10.13
CA TYR A 173 -15.40 -20.92 -9.91
C TYR A 173 -16.19 -21.82 -10.87
N LEU A 174 -17.25 -21.30 -11.50
CA LEU A 174 -18.06 -22.02 -12.48
C LEU A 174 -17.53 -21.83 -13.91
N PHE A 175 -16.88 -20.69 -14.19
CA PHE A 175 -16.44 -20.32 -15.54
C PHE A 175 -14.92 -20.10 -15.59
N PRO A 176 -14.13 -21.06 -16.12
CA PRO A 176 -12.66 -20.97 -16.13
C PRO A 176 -12.09 -19.69 -16.77
N PRO A 177 -12.63 -19.15 -17.89
CA PRO A 177 -12.16 -17.88 -18.44
C PRO A 177 -12.36 -16.71 -17.47
N LEU A 178 -13.47 -16.68 -16.73
CA LEU A 178 -13.75 -15.68 -15.71
C LEU A 178 -12.80 -15.84 -14.52
N ARG A 179 -12.48 -17.08 -14.09
CA ARG A 179 -11.46 -17.30 -13.04
C ARG A 179 -10.13 -16.70 -13.42
N ARG A 180 -9.68 -16.97 -14.64
CA ARG A 180 -8.43 -16.42 -15.16
C ARG A 180 -8.44 -14.91 -15.13
N LEU A 181 -9.52 -14.28 -15.63
CA LEU A 181 -9.66 -12.82 -15.61
C LEU A 181 -9.64 -12.25 -14.19
N VAL A 182 -10.45 -12.79 -13.28
CA VAL A 182 -10.56 -12.31 -11.89
C VAL A 182 -9.22 -12.43 -11.17
N VAL A 183 -8.50 -13.54 -11.38
CA VAL A 183 -7.19 -13.74 -10.77
C VAL A 183 -6.14 -12.83 -11.40
N GLU A 184 -6.02 -12.79 -12.73
CA GLU A 184 -4.97 -12.02 -13.39
C GLU A 184 -5.14 -10.50 -13.24
N ARG A 185 -6.39 -10.01 -13.18
CA ARG A 185 -6.71 -8.58 -13.32
C ARG A 185 -7.40 -7.95 -12.12
N LEU A 186 -8.20 -8.70 -11.38
CA LEU A 186 -9.08 -8.18 -10.33
C LEU A 186 -8.71 -8.73 -8.95
N SER A 187 -7.46 -9.13 -8.77
CA SER A 187 -6.97 -9.71 -7.52
C SER A 187 -5.89 -8.89 -6.84
N THR A 188 -5.51 -7.71 -7.35
CA THR A 188 -4.48 -6.86 -6.77
C THR A 188 -4.94 -5.42 -6.62
N LEU A 189 -4.49 -4.74 -5.56
CA LEU A 189 -4.53 -3.29 -5.47
C LEU A 189 -3.32 -2.67 -6.19
N GLY A 190 -3.15 -3.06 -7.47
CA GLY A 190 -2.05 -2.60 -8.31
C GLY A 190 -2.41 -1.33 -9.08
N ILE A 191 -1.38 -0.59 -9.49
CA ILE A 191 -1.50 0.59 -10.35
C ILE A 191 -1.08 0.31 -11.79
N ASN A 192 -0.48 -0.85 -12.05
CA ASN A 192 -0.05 -1.26 -13.38
C ASN A 192 -1.16 -2.00 -14.15
N PRO A 193 -1.75 -1.41 -15.20
CA PRO A 193 -2.78 -2.07 -15.99
C PRO A 193 -2.22 -3.17 -16.91
N GLN A 194 -0.90 -3.36 -17.01
CA GLN A 194 -0.29 -4.44 -17.79
C GLN A 194 0.04 -5.68 -16.96
N TYR A 195 0.08 -5.56 -15.64
CA TYR A 195 0.37 -6.67 -14.75
C TYR A 195 -0.66 -7.82 -14.92
N ARG A 196 -0.17 -9.06 -14.80
CA ARG A 196 -0.97 -10.28 -14.76
C ARG A 196 -0.51 -11.11 -13.58
N ARG A 197 -1.40 -11.27 -12.59
CA ARG A 197 -1.06 -12.12 -11.46
C ARG A 197 -1.13 -13.60 -11.83
N PRO A 198 -0.09 -14.40 -11.51
CA PRO A 198 -0.15 -15.84 -11.72
C PRO A 198 -1.22 -16.49 -10.84
N MET A 199 -1.78 -17.61 -11.31
CA MET A 199 -2.73 -18.41 -10.52
C MET A 199 -2.08 -18.88 -9.20
N PRO A 200 -2.77 -18.72 -8.05
CA PRO A 200 -2.23 -19.18 -6.78
C PRO A 200 -2.14 -20.71 -6.75
N LYS A 201 -1.10 -21.24 -6.10
CA LYS A 201 -0.86 -22.68 -5.96
C LYS A 201 -0.79 -23.08 -4.48
N GLY A 202 -1.01 -24.36 -4.19
CA GLY A 202 -0.80 -24.94 -2.86
C GLY A 202 -1.56 -24.21 -1.74
N SER A 203 -0.84 -23.81 -0.68
CA SER A 203 -1.40 -23.11 0.47
C SER A 203 -1.99 -21.73 0.12
N ALA A 204 -1.40 -21.02 -0.85
CA ALA A 204 -1.90 -19.73 -1.31
C ALA A 204 -3.29 -19.86 -1.94
N ALA A 205 -3.53 -20.91 -2.74
CA ALA A 205 -4.84 -21.16 -3.34
C ALA A 205 -5.92 -21.38 -2.28
N ARG A 206 -5.62 -22.17 -1.24
CA ARG A 206 -6.54 -22.39 -0.11
C ARG A 206 -6.81 -21.11 0.68
N ARG A 207 -5.77 -20.31 0.91
CA ARG A 207 -5.90 -18.99 1.57
C ARG A 207 -6.80 -18.05 0.78
N TRP A 208 -6.68 -18.04 -0.55
CA TRP A 208 -7.53 -17.21 -1.41
C TRP A 208 -8.99 -17.65 -1.36
N VAL A 209 -9.28 -18.94 -1.47
CA VAL A 209 -10.66 -19.45 -1.35
C VAL A 209 -11.28 -18.97 -0.04
N ARG A 210 -10.58 -19.13 1.10
CA ARG A 210 -11.08 -18.68 2.41
C ARG A 210 -11.39 -17.18 2.43
N GLN A 211 -10.50 -16.34 1.91
CA GLN A 211 -10.69 -14.90 1.89
C GLN A 211 -11.82 -14.49 0.92
N GLU A 212 -11.89 -15.09 -0.27
CA GLU A 212 -12.98 -14.85 -1.23
C GLU A 212 -14.33 -15.24 -0.64
N THR A 213 -14.43 -16.40 0.02
CA THR A 213 -15.64 -16.84 0.71
C THR A 213 -16.01 -15.88 1.84
N ALA A 214 -15.06 -15.51 2.70
CA ALA A 214 -15.33 -14.61 3.82
C ALA A 214 -15.87 -13.26 3.36
N LEU A 215 -15.29 -12.66 2.32
CA LEU A 215 -15.77 -11.38 1.79
C LEU A 215 -17.08 -11.50 1.04
N GLY A 216 -17.31 -12.62 0.33
CA GLY A 216 -18.61 -12.93 -0.26
C GLY A 216 -19.70 -13.03 0.79
N VAL A 217 -19.43 -13.68 1.93
CA VAL A 217 -20.36 -13.75 3.07
C VAL A 217 -20.64 -12.35 3.63
N VAL A 218 -19.61 -11.53 3.87
CA VAL A 218 -19.81 -10.15 4.36
C VAL A 218 -20.65 -9.32 3.38
N PHE A 219 -20.40 -9.45 2.07
CA PHE A 219 -21.22 -8.79 1.05
C PHE A 219 -22.70 -9.19 1.15
N TRP A 220 -22.99 -10.49 1.16
CA TRP A 220 -24.38 -10.98 1.20
C TRP A 220 -25.08 -10.69 2.53
N LEU A 221 -24.35 -10.66 3.65
CA LEU A 221 -24.88 -10.19 4.93
C LEU A 221 -25.26 -8.71 4.85
N ALA A 222 -24.44 -7.86 4.23
CA ALA A 222 -24.76 -6.45 4.06
C ALA A 222 -25.97 -6.25 3.11
N VAL A 223 -26.07 -7.03 2.03
CA VAL A 223 -27.25 -7.04 1.15
C VAL A 223 -28.51 -7.47 1.92
N GLY A 224 -28.42 -8.53 2.73
CA GLY A 224 -29.53 -8.99 3.57
C GLY A 224 -29.94 -7.94 4.60
N ALA A 225 -28.98 -7.31 5.29
CA ALA A 225 -29.24 -6.23 6.24
C ALA A 225 -29.93 -5.03 5.58
N TRP A 226 -29.55 -4.68 4.36
CA TRP A 226 -30.21 -3.63 3.59
C TRP A 226 -31.65 -4.03 3.21
N ALA A 227 -31.85 -5.26 2.70
CA ALA A 227 -33.17 -5.76 2.33
C ALA A 227 -34.13 -5.85 3.52
N MET A 228 -33.62 -6.14 4.72
CA MET A 228 -34.39 -6.15 5.98
C MET A 228 -34.58 -4.74 6.59
N GLY A 229 -34.01 -3.69 6.00
CA GLY A 229 -34.10 -2.33 6.50
C GLY A 229 -33.23 -2.03 7.72
N TRP A 230 -32.28 -2.90 8.08
CA TRP A 230 -31.37 -2.69 9.22
C TRP A 230 -30.30 -1.63 8.93
N ILE A 231 -29.90 -1.49 7.66
CA ILE A 231 -29.01 -0.44 7.18
C ILE A 231 -29.66 0.28 5.99
N GLY A 232 -29.52 1.61 5.95
CA GLY A 232 -30.14 2.46 4.92
C GLY A 232 -29.14 3.25 4.10
N LEU A 233 -29.64 4.20 3.31
CA LEU A 233 -28.81 5.11 2.51
C LEU A 233 -27.71 5.83 3.33
N PRO A 234 -27.94 6.32 4.56
CA PRO A 234 -26.89 6.97 5.35
C PRO A 234 -25.69 6.05 5.63
N PHE A 235 -25.94 4.76 5.86
CA PHE A 235 -24.88 3.77 6.06
C PHE A 235 -24.01 3.64 4.80
N TRP A 236 -24.64 3.37 3.66
CA TRP A 236 -23.93 3.18 2.40
C TRP A 236 -23.20 4.44 1.94
N ALA A 237 -23.83 5.61 2.06
CA ALA A 237 -23.21 6.89 1.74
C ALA A 237 -21.97 7.13 2.61
N THR A 238 -22.09 6.94 3.93
CA THR A 238 -20.96 7.13 4.86
C THR A 238 -19.85 6.11 4.60
N TRP A 239 -20.19 4.84 4.34
CA TRP A 239 -19.21 3.78 4.05
C TRP A 239 -18.45 4.04 2.74
N VAL A 240 -19.15 4.45 1.67
CA VAL A 240 -18.54 4.81 0.38
C VAL A 240 -17.67 6.06 0.52
N CYS A 241 -18.13 7.10 1.22
CA CYS A 241 -17.33 8.29 1.46
C CYS A 241 -16.06 7.98 2.29
N MET A 242 -16.17 7.12 3.31
CA MET A 242 -15.04 6.73 4.14
C MET A 242 -14.01 5.93 3.32
N THR A 243 -14.43 4.86 2.66
CA THR A 243 -13.55 3.99 1.88
C THR A 243 -12.96 4.72 0.67
N GLY A 244 -13.76 5.54 -0.02
CA GLY A 244 -13.29 6.42 -1.10
C GLY A 244 -12.27 7.44 -0.61
N GLY A 245 -12.50 8.06 0.56
CA GLY A 245 -11.56 8.98 1.19
C GLY A 245 -10.22 8.32 1.55
N ILE A 246 -10.26 7.12 2.13
CA ILE A 246 -9.06 6.31 2.42
C ILE A 246 -8.26 6.07 1.13
N LEU A 247 -8.93 5.63 0.06
CA LEU A 247 -8.29 5.33 -1.21
C LEU A 247 -7.72 6.57 -1.88
N LEU A 248 -8.44 7.69 -1.87
CA LEU A 248 -7.96 8.96 -2.44
C LEU A 248 -6.68 9.44 -1.74
N ILE A 249 -6.65 9.41 -0.40
CA ILE A 249 -5.45 9.77 0.36
C ILE A 249 -4.30 8.82 0.04
N ASN A 250 -4.58 7.51 0.02
CA ASN A 250 -3.55 6.52 -0.34
C ASN A 250 -3.07 6.69 -1.78
N GLN A 251 -3.92 7.09 -2.73
CA GLN A 251 -3.55 7.32 -4.13
C GLN A 251 -2.66 8.55 -4.29
N VAL A 252 -2.95 9.63 -3.55
CA VAL A 252 -2.07 10.80 -3.46
C VAL A 252 -0.73 10.42 -2.82
N ARG A 253 -0.73 9.56 -1.79
CA ARG A 253 0.49 8.99 -1.22
C ARG A 253 1.27 8.19 -2.27
N THR A 254 0.59 7.39 -3.09
CA THR A 254 1.23 6.61 -4.17
C THR A 254 1.96 7.52 -5.16
N LEU A 255 1.38 8.66 -5.55
CA LEU A 255 2.08 9.65 -6.38
C LEU A 255 3.38 10.18 -5.74
N ALA A 256 3.50 10.14 -4.40
CA ALA A 256 4.67 10.57 -3.65
C ALA A 256 5.58 9.42 -3.20
N ALA A 257 5.30 8.17 -3.58
CA ALA A 257 6.08 7.00 -3.14
C ALA A 257 7.33 6.77 -4.01
N HIS A 258 7.25 7.15 -5.28
CA HIS A 258 8.25 6.91 -6.32
C HIS A 258 8.39 8.11 -7.25
N ARG A 259 9.51 8.18 -7.96
CA ARG A 259 9.74 9.14 -9.05
C ARG A 259 9.06 8.70 -10.35
N TYR A 260 8.85 7.39 -10.52
CA TYR A 260 8.18 6.79 -11.67
C TYR A 260 8.94 6.97 -13.01
N GLU A 261 10.27 7.08 -12.97
CA GLU A 261 11.12 7.43 -14.12
C GLU A 261 11.78 6.23 -14.83
N ARG A 262 11.60 5.01 -14.33
CA ARG A 262 12.02 3.78 -15.01
C ARG A 262 11.42 3.65 -16.42
N ASP A 263 12.14 2.96 -17.29
CA ASP A 263 11.85 2.78 -18.72
C ASP A 263 11.31 1.39 -19.09
N GLY A 264 11.07 0.52 -18.11
CA GLY A 264 10.66 -0.87 -18.33
C GLY A 264 11.81 -1.88 -18.29
N SER A 265 13.05 -1.44 -18.17
CA SER A 265 14.22 -2.33 -18.03
C SER A 265 14.43 -2.81 -16.59
N GLN A 266 14.98 -4.02 -16.45
CA GLN A 266 15.40 -4.57 -15.15
C GLN A 266 16.46 -3.67 -14.51
N CYS A 267 16.46 -3.61 -13.17
CA CYS A 267 17.32 -2.68 -12.45
C CYS A 267 18.02 -3.29 -11.23
N GLY A 268 19.04 -2.58 -10.76
CA GLY A 268 19.73 -2.90 -9.51
C GLY A 268 18.95 -2.43 -8.29
N THR A 269 19.29 -2.93 -7.10
CA THR A 269 18.72 -2.45 -5.83
C THR A 269 18.91 -0.94 -5.64
N VAL A 270 20.07 -0.41 -6.05
CA VAL A 270 20.35 1.04 -5.95
C VAL A 270 19.37 1.86 -6.79
N ASP A 271 19.03 1.39 -7.99
CA ASP A 271 18.06 2.08 -8.85
C ASP A 271 16.66 2.10 -8.24
N GLN A 272 16.23 0.98 -7.65
CA GLN A 272 14.93 0.90 -6.95
C GLN A 272 14.87 1.91 -5.81
N VAL A 273 15.95 1.98 -5.00
CA VAL A 273 16.04 2.91 -3.87
C VAL A 273 16.06 4.35 -4.37
N LEU A 274 16.81 4.65 -5.43
CA LEU A 274 16.88 6.00 -6.02
C LEU A 274 15.59 6.43 -6.70
N ASP A 275 14.76 5.50 -7.18
CA ASP A 275 13.43 5.83 -7.68
C ASP A 275 12.44 6.05 -6.52
N SER A 276 12.62 5.34 -5.40
CA SER A 276 11.77 5.44 -4.22
C SER A 276 11.98 6.74 -3.41
N ILE A 277 10.96 7.14 -2.64
CA ILE A 277 10.95 8.39 -1.88
C ILE A 277 10.79 8.15 -0.37
N ASN A 278 11.64 8.79 0.44
CA ASN A 278 11.39 9.02 1.86
C ASN A 278 10.80 10.44 2.04
N LEU A 279 9.77 10.56 2.87
CA LEU A 279 9.12 11.84 3.16
C LEU A 279 9.71 12.45 4.43
N ARG A 280 10.30 13.65 4.29
CA ARG A 280 10.72 14.54 5.38
C ARG A 280 9.67 15.61 5.68
N GLY A 281 9.87 16.37 6.75
CA GLY A 281 9.00 17.46 7.17
C GLY A 281 8.28 17.16 8.48
N LEU A 282 7.11 17.76 8.68
CA LEU A 282 6.34 17.62 9.93
C LEU A 282 5.94 16.15 10.16
N PRO A 283 6.46 15.49 11.22
CA PRO A 283 6.27 14.06 11.42
C PRO A 283 4.80 13.63 11.52
N ILE A 284 3.93 14.49 12.06
CA ILE A 284 2.50 14.22 12.19
C ILE A 284 1.83 14.18 10.82
N LEU A 285 2.10 15.15 9.94
CA LEU A 285 1.47 15.21 8.62
C LEU A 285 1.91 14.05 7.72
N THR A 286 3.21 13.72 7.73
CA THR A 286 3.72 12.56 6.97
C THR A 286 3.22 11.24 7.55
N ALA A 287 3.07 11.13 8.88
CA ALA A 287 2.46 9.96 9.51
C ALA A 287 0.98 9.78 9.19
N LEU A 288 0.22 10.86 9.01
CA LEU A 288 -1.21 10.80 8.68
C LEU A 288 -1.44 10.30 7.25
N VAL A 289 -0.64 10.76 6.29
CA VAL A 289 -0.81 10.41 4.87
C VAL A 289 -0.07 9.12 4.49
N ALA A 290 1.06 8.83 5.14
CA ALA A 290 1.87 7.62 4.92
C ALA A 290 2.14 6.93 6.28
N PRO A 291 1.10 6.37 6.93
CA PRO A 291 1.22 5.70 8.22
C PRO A 291 1.98 4.38 8.10
N VAL A 292 2.13 3.66 9.22
CA VAL A 292 2.73 2.31 9.24
C VAL A 292 4.08 2.27 8.50
N GLY A 293 4.94 3.27 8.74
CA GLY A 293 6.30 3.33 8.20
C GLY A 293 6.44 3.71 6.73
N LEU A 294 5.32 3.85 6.01
CA LEU A 294 5.29 4.10 4.56
C LEU A 294 5.90 5.45 4.14
N ARG A 295 6.05 6.39 5.08
CA ARG A 295 6.83 7.61 4.85
C ARG A 295 8.33 7.35 4.64
N TYR A 296 8.84 6.16 4.93
CA TYR A 296 10.22 5.74 4.69
C TYR A 296 10.28 4.73 3.54
N HIS A 297 9.58 4.99 2.43
CA HIS A 297 9.38 4.03 1.34
C HIS A 297 10.70 3.62 0.66
N ALA A 298 11.66 4.54 0.52
CA ALA A 298 12.98 4.19 0.00
C ALA A 298 13.80 3.32 0.96
N LEU A 299 13.69 3.57 2.27
CA LEU A 299 14.30 2.67 3.26
C LEU A 299 13.65 1.28 3.21
N HIS A 300 12.34 1.23 3.02
CA HIS A 300 11.59 0.00 2.88
C HIS A 300 12.06 -0.81 1.67
N HIS A 301 12.20 -0.18 0.50
CA HIS A 301 12.80 -0.83 -0.69
C HIS A 301 14.23 -1.32 -0.46
N PHE A 302 15.00 -0.56 0.31
CA PHE A 302 16.36 -0.97 0.65
C PHE A 302 16.42 -2.15 1.62
N LEU A 303 15.53 -2.17 2.62
CA LEU A 303 15.50 -3.14 3.72
C LEU A 303 14.06 -3.59 4.04
N PRO A 304 13.40 -4.37 3.16
CA PRO A 304 11.96 -4.65 3.25
C PRO A 304 11.55 -5.49 4.46
N ALA A 305 12.51 -6.18 5.08
CA ALA A 305 12.30 -6.96 6.29
C ALA A 305 12.31 -6.14 7.59
N VAL A 306 12.56 -4.82 7.51
CA VAL A 306 12.52 -3.96 8.71
C VAL A 306 11.06 -3.64 9.04
N PRO A 307 10.57 -4.04 10.22
CA PRO A 307 9.20 -3.75 10.65
C PRO A 307 8.96 -2.24 10.73
N TYR A 308 7.74 -1.80 10.43
CA TYR A 308 7.43 -0.38 10.31
C TYR A 308 7.82 0.47 11.52
N HIS A 309 7.67 -0.07 12.74
CA HIS A 309 7.95 0.64 13.99
C HIS A 309 9.45 0.91 14.18
N ALA A 310 10.33 0.20 13.48
CA ALA A 310 11.77 0.39 13.52
C ALA A 310 12.30 1.32 12.40
N LEU A 311 11.57 1.47 11.29
CA LEU A 311 12.01 2.23 10.11
C LEU A 311 12.45 3.66 10.45
N GLY A 312 11.68 4.39 11.24
CA GLY A 312 12.02 5.77 11.56
C GLY A 312 13.28 5.91 12.42
N THR A 313 13.53 4.97 13.32
CA THR A 313 14.76 4.95 14.13
C THR A 313 15.95 4.58 13.26
N LEU A 314 15.82 3.59 12.39
CA LEU A 314 16.88 3.17 11.48
C LEU A 314 17.22 4.27 10.46
N HIS A 315 16.21 4.90 9.85
CA HIS A 315 16.37 6.04 8.95
C HIS A 315 17.24 7.15 9.59
N ARG A 316 16.94 7.56 10.82
CA ARG A 316 17.72 8.59 11.53
C ARG A 316 19.17 8.19 11.76
N LYS A 317 19.44 6.90 12.00
CA LYS A 317 20.82 6.40 12.15
C LYS A 317 21.55 6.39 10.82
N LEU A 318 20.91 5.87 9.76
CA LEU A 318 21.50 5.81 8.43
C LEU A 318 21.81 7.20 7.86
N VAL A 319 20.92 8.18 8.04
CA VAL A 319 21.20 9.58 7.63
C VAL A 319 22.41 10.17 8.36
N ARG A 320 22.71 9.74 9.58
CA ARG A 320 23.88 10.24 10.34
C ARG A 320 25.17 9.53 10.00
N GLU A 321 25.11 8.24 9.69
CA GLU A 321 26.29 7.39 9.54
C GLU A 321 26.73 7.18 8.09
N LEU A 322 25.80 7.26 7.13
CA LEU A 322 26.14 7.07 5.73
C LEU A 322 26.92 8.29 5.20
N PRO A 323 27.97 8.10 4.40
CA PRO A 323 28.67 9.18 3.72
C PRO A 323 27.69 10.08 2.95
N GLN A 324 27.99 11.37 2.83
CA GLN A 324 27.11 12.34 2.16
C GLN A 324 26.82 11.97 0.70
N GLU A 325 27.76 11.31 0.03
CA GLU A 325 27.63 10.82 -1.36
C GLU A 325 26.80 9.53 -1.49
N ALA A 326 26.36 8.93 -0.37
CA ALA A 326 25.58 7.71 -0.41
C ALA A 326 24.23 7.93 -1.14
N PRO A 327 23.82 7.05 -2.07
CA PRO A 327 22.57 7.18 -2.83
C PRO A 327 21.33 7.42 -1.95
N TYR A 328 21.33 6.88 -0.73
CA TYR A 328 20.24 7.03 0.23
C TYR A 328 19.83 8.49 0.49
N HIS A 329 20.78 9.42 0.55
CA HIS A 329 20.49 10.84 0.82
C HIS A 329 19.69 11.51 -0.30
N ARG A 330 19.75 10.97 -1.53
CA ARG A 330 19.00 11.47 -2.69
C ARG A 330 17.55 11.00 -2.71
N THR A 331 17.13 10.16 -1.78
CA THR A 331 15.78 9.58 -1.76
C THR A 331 14.73 10.48 -1.12
N GLU A 332 15.12 11.62 -0.56
CA GLU A 332 14.28 12.42 0.34
C GLU A 332 13.45 13.46 -0.42
N ALA A 333 12.21 13.68 0.02
CA ALA A 333 11.34 14.75 -0.44
C ALA A 333 10.66 15.47 0.74
N GLU A 334 10.41 16.78 0.60
CA GLU A 334 9.81 17.64 1.63
C GLU A 334 8.29 17.44 1.75
N GLY A 335 7.89 16.23 2.13
CA GLY A 335 6.49 15.85 2.30
C GLY A 335 5.78 15.55 0.99
N VAL A 336 4.53 15.10 1.13
CA VAL A 336 3.73 14.56 0.03
C VAL A 336 3.47 15.62 -1.04
N LEU A 337 3.13 16.86 -0.64
CA LEU A 337 2.82 17.93 -1.60
C LEU A 337 4.02 18.30 -2.47
N ALA A 338 5.23 18.35 -1.91
CA ALA A 338 6.44 18.65 -2.68
C ALA A 338 6.75 17.54 -3.69
N ALA A 339 6.65 16.27 -3.27
CA ALA A 339 6.84 15.12 -4.16
C ALA A 339 5.81 15.10 -5.30
N VAL A 340 4.53 15.31 -5.00
CA VAL A 340 3.46 15.36 -6.02
C VAL A 340 3.65 16.55 -6.96
N LYS A 341 4.02 17.74 -6.44
CA LYS A 341 4.31 18.91 -7.29
C LYS A 341 5.47 18.66 -8.23
N HIS A 342 6.52 17.97 -7.77
CA HIS A 342 7.66 17.61 -8.61
C HIS A 342 7.22 16.70 -9.76
N LEU A 343 6.48 15.64 -9.47
CA LEU A 343 5.91 14.75 -10.49
C LEU A 343 5.01 15.51 -11.47
N TRP A 344 4.13 16.38 -10.95
CA TRP A 344 3.22 17.19 -11.74
C TRP A 344 3.93 18.21 -12.66
N SER A 345 5.05 18.78 -12.21
CA SER A 345 5.82 19.74 -13.03
C SER A 345 6.47 19.11 -14.26
N LYS A 346 6.73 17.80 -14.22
CA LYS A 346 7.29 17.03 -15.34
C LYS A 346 6.21 16.54 -16.30
N ALA A 347 4.95 16.48 -15.86
CA ALA A 347 3.84 15.99 -16.66
C ALA A 347 3.52 16.97 -17.82
N PRO A 348 3.43 16.48 -19.07
CA PRO A 348 2.93 17.28 -20.17
C PRO A 348 1.47 17.70 -19.90
N ALA A 349 1.08 18.81 -20.53
CA ALA A 349 -0.25 19.40 -20.38
C ALA A 349 -1.38 18.38 -20.62
#